data_AF-A0A9P9PG07-F1
#
_entry.id   AF-A0A9P9PG07-F1
#
_cell.length_a   1.000
_cell.length_b   1.000
_cell.length_c   1.000
_cell.angle_alpha   90.00
_cell.angle_beta   90.00
_cell.angle_gamma   90.00
#
_symmetry.space_group_name_H-M   'P 1'
#
loop_
_entity.id
_entity.type
_entity.pdbx_description
1 polymer ?
#
loop_
_entity_poly.entity_id
_entity_poly.type
_entity_poly.pdbx_seq_one_letter_code
_entity_poly.pdbx_strand_id
1 'polypeptide(L)'
;MAPHKTSTKASRATRAARTPKKTEITIPTPEKTHSAAVPPSRAHHTAYHYPLLLEGYAGCKALLDWFSIVEETRNMPWRKPWIDPKDFEGRDEELGKILGRRAYEVWVSEVMLQQTRVSTVIPYFNTWVSNWPTVQDLAEAKHDDVLAAWKGLGYYSRATRLHEGAKAMIAKSRSAGLCCPLPSKAIDLQEFPGIGRYTAGAVSSIAFGEAEPVLDGNVARVLSRQLGLYVDAKDKKASDILWEEADRLIKHVSNLSETDTSAIPGNWNQAMMELGSTICTPKPQCAECPVQSTCRAFGEGQLLSVKQRSMMAVEDIEDACKLCEPLTTEELLAIPIERDEVDRTQPTKKRKVSAKQNNTISHYFGVAASKPGASIVDDGIKHVVDPGKTGVASKRKVSPSIPVSEASMVSSIAYCSLFPKKVAKKKAAEDECVVCIIEACSSAGQSKWLIEQRPAKGLLASLWYVRQAFANMLTWTRNSVQIRLGVQLSGLRDYVSDSY
;
A
#
# COMPACT_ATOMS: atom_id res chain seq x y z
N MET A 1 -19.31 65.98 16.54
CA MET A 1 -19.77 64.60 16.34
C MET A 1 -19.02 63.99 15.16
N ALA A 2 -18.04 63.12 15.44
CA ALA A 2 -17.56 62.03 14.57
C ALA A 2 -16.48 61.27 15.38
N PRO A 3 -16.68 60.00 15.75
CA PRO A 3 -15.78 59.31 16.67
C PRO A 3 -14.63 58.61 15.94
N HIS A 4 -13.46 58.59 16.61
CA HIS A 4 -12.30 57.78 16.26
C HIS A 4 -12.66 56.29 16.22
N LYS A 5 -12.38 55.62 15.09
CA LYS A 5 -12.40 54.15 14.98
C LYS A 5 -11.09 53.58 15.52
N THR A 6 -11.17 52.94 16.68
CA THR A 6 -10.14 52.04 17.21
C THR A 6 -10.16 50.72 16.43
N SER A 7 -9.03 50.35 15.84
CA SER A 7 -8.83 49.05 15.18
C SER A 7 -8.38 48.04 16.23
N THR A 8 -9.28 47.15 16.64
CA THR A 8 -8.97 46.01 17.49
C THR A 8 -8.36 44.89 16.66
N LYS A 9 -7.07 44.60 16.88
CA LYS A 9 -6.39 43.40 16.36
C LYS A 9 -7.03 42.16 16.97
N ALA A 10 -7.69 41.35 16.15
CA ALA A 10 -8.15 40.02 16.54
C ALA A 10 -6.95 39.09 16.78
N SER A 11 -6.82 38.59 18.02
CA SER A 11 -5.85 37.57 18.38
C SER A 11 -6.19 36.25 17.69
N ARG A 12 -5.26 35.73 16.88
CA ARG A 12 -5.35 34.42 16.25
C ARG A 12 -5.18 33.33 17.32
N ALA A 13 -6.29 32.77 17.77
CA ALA A 13 -6.30 31.64 18.70
C ALA A 13 -5.55 30.45 18.08
N THR A 14 -4.60 29.92 18.85
CA THR A 14 -3.88 28.67 18.60
C THR A 14 -4.87 27.52 18.51
N ARG A 15 -4.97 26.91 17.33
CA ARG A 15 -5.77 25.71 17.07
C ARG A 15 -5.09 24.53 17.78
N ALA A 16 -5.62 24.16 18.94
CA ALA A 16 -5.21 22.95 19.66
C ALA A 16 -5.27 21.72 18.74
N ALA A 17 -4.23 20.91 18.78
CA ALA A 17 -4.15 19.64 18.08
C ALA A 17 -5.30 18.75 18.54
N ARG A 18 -6.20 18.43 17.62
CA ARG A 18 -7.39 17.61 17.87
C ARG A 18 -6.96 16.15 17.75
N THR A 19 -6.91 15.44 18.87
CA THR A 19 -6.66 13.99 18.94
C THR A 19 -7.63 13.28 17.99
N PRO A 20 -7.17 12.38 17.12
CA PRO A 20 -8.07 11.67 16.21
C PRO A 20 -9.05 10.81 17.03
N LYS A 21 -10.36 10.97 16.77
CA LYS A 21 -11.40 10.07 17.30
C LYS A 21 -11.05 8.64 16.85
N LYS A 22 -10.84 7.74 17.80
CA LYS A 22 -10.65 6.29 17.56
C LYS A 22 -11.84 5.78 16.73
N THR A 23 -11.58 5.21 15.57
CA THR A 23 -12.57 4.53 14.74
C THR A 23 -13.18 3.37 15.54
N GLU A 24 -14.50 3.29 15.61
CA GLU A 24 -15.26 2.28 16.39
C GLU A 24 -15.16 0.84 15.85
N ILE A 25 -14.43 0.60 14.76
CA ILE A 25 -14.39 -0.69 14.08
C ILE A 25 -12.98 -1.25 14.17
N THR A 26 -12.80 -2.19 15.10
CA THR A 26 -11.57 -2.94 15.35
C THR A 26 -11.77 -4.41 15.06
N ILE A 27 -10.73 -5.11 14.60
CA ILE A 27 -10.78 -6.57 14.52
C ILE A 27 -10.64 -7.10 15.96
N PRO A 28 -11.65 -7.82 16.48
CA PRO A 28 -11.60 -8.34 17.84
C PRO A 28 -10.65 -9.53 17.94
N THR A 29 -10.11 -9.75 19.15
CA THR A 29 -9.35 -10.97 19.44
C THR A 29 -10.33 -12.15 19.50
N PRO A 30 -10.07 -13.26 18.78
CA PRO A 30 -10.99 -14.37 18.71
C PRO A 30 -11.05 -15.14 20.04
N GLU A 31 -12.25 -15.44 20.54
CA GLU A 31 -12.44 -16.30 21.72
C GLU A 31 -12.21 -17.78 21.40
N LYS A 32 -12.39 -18.17 20.14
CA LYS A 32 -12.26 -19.54 19.63
C LYS A 32 -11.60 -19.54 18.26
N THR A 33 -10.99 -20.65 17.87
CA THR A 33 -10.47 -20.84 16.52
C THR A 33 -11.61 -20.82 15.51
N HIS A 34 -11.61 -19.85 14.59
CA HIS A 34 -12.59 -19.76 13.52
C HIS A 34 -12.24 -20.72 12.38
N SER A 35 -13.26 -21.37 11.81
CA SER A 35 -13.12 -22.12 10.57
C SER A 35 -12.67 -21.19 9.44
N ALA A 36 -11.95 -21.75 8.46
CA ALA A 36 -11.53 -21.00 7.29
C ALA A 36 -12.75 -20.49 6.51
N ALA A 37 -12.68 -19.25 6.04
CA ALA A 37 -13.74 -18.64 5.24
C ALA A 37 -13.69 -19.22 3.82
N VAL A 38 -14.52 -20.21 3.51
CA VAL A 38 -14.46 -20.90 2.21
C VAL A 38 -15.34 -20.19 1.17
N PRO A 39 -14.82 -19.82 -0.02
CA PRO A 39 -15.64 -19.34 -1.12
C PRO A 39 -16.64 -20.42 -1.61
N PRO A 40 -17.78 -20.06 -2.20
CA PRO A 40 -18.14 -18.73 -2.71
C PRO A 40 -18.85 -17.83 -1.71
N SER A 41 -19.52 -18.39 -0.69
CA SER A 41 -20.25 -17.58 0.30
C SER A 41 -19.29 -16.83 1.21
N ARG A 42 -18.12 -17.42 1.52
CA ARG A 42 -17.09 -16.85 2.39
C ARG A 42 -17.73 -16.26 3.66
N ALA A 43 -18.68 -16.98 4.28
CA ALA A 43 -19.31 -16.58 5.53
C ALA A 43 -18.27 -16.72 6.67
N HIS A 44 -18.10 -15.66 7.43
CA HIS A 44 -17.21 -15.61 8.60
C HIS A 44 -17.58 -14.41 9.48
N HIS A 45 -17.30 -14.53 10.78
CA HIS A 45 -17.30 -13.43 11.73
C HIS A 45 -16.10 -12.50 11.54
N THR A 46 -16.22 -11.21 11.91
CA THR A 46 -15.13 -10.22 11.79
C THR A 46 -13.84 -10.62 12.53
N ALA A 47 -13.94 -11.36 13.63
CA ALA A 47 -12.78 -11.92 14.35
C ALA A 47 -11.92 -12.86 13.50
N TYR A 48 -12.46 -13.42 12.40
CA TYR A 48 -11.68 -14.21 11.46
C TYR A 48 -10.52 -13.41 10.86
N HIS A 49 -10.60 -12.09 10.77
CA HIS A 49 -9.50 -11.27 10.25
C HIS A 49 -8.37 -11.06 11.26
N TYR A 50 -8.44 -11.65 12.46
CA TYR A 50 -7.39 -11.53 13.46
C TYR A 50 -6.04 -11.98 12.86
N PRO A 51 -4.96 -11.20 13.01
CA PRO A 51 -3.68 -11.54 12.41
C PRO A 51 -3.09 -12.81 13.04
N LEU A 52 -2.95 -13.87 12.25
CA LEU A 52 -2.33 -15.13 12.70
C LEU A 52 -0.85 -14.95 13.09
N LEU A 53 -0.20 -13.90 12.60
CA LEU A 53 1.15 -13.51 13.01
C LEU A 53 1.24 -13.09 14.48
N LEU A 54 0.11 -12.83 15.17
CA LEU A 54 0.07 -12.54 16.61
C LEU A 54 0.01 -13.80 17.48
N GLU A 55 -0.31 -14.98 16.93
CA GLU A 55 -0.46 -16.24 17.70
C GLU A 55 0.90 -16.86 18.12
N GLY A 56 2.00 -16.17 17.84
CA GLY A 56 3.36 -16.54 18.21
C GLY A 56 4.38 -15.67 17.49
N TYR A 57 5.63 -16.10 17.44
CA TYR A 57 6.70 -15.36 16.76
C TYR A 57 7.28 -16.09 15.55
N ALA A 58 6.85 -17.31 15.25
CA ALA A 58 7.45 -18.12 14.18
C ALA A 58 7.37 -17.43 12.81
N GLY A 59 6.19 -16.92 12.42
CA GLY A 59 6.02 -16.18 11.18
C GLY A 59 6.76 -14.84 11.19
N CYS A 60 6.78 -14.14 12.33
CA CYS A 60 7.52 -12.89 12.46
C CYS A 60 9.03 -13.09 12.29
N LYS A 61 9.59 -14.12 12.94
CA LYS A 61 11.00 -14.50 12.81
C LYS A 61 11.32 -14.92 11.39
N ALA A 62 10.48 -15.76 10.76
CA ALA A 62 10.68 -16.16 9.37
C ALA A 62 10.76 -14.96 8.41
N LEU A 63 9.94 -13.92 8.62
CA LEU A 63 10.01 -12.69 7.81
C LEU A 63 11.30 -11.89 8.06
N LEU A 64 11.71 -11.76 9.32
CA LEU A 64 12.95 -11.06 9.70
C LEU A 64 14.20 -11.81 9.19
N ASP A 65 14.24 -13.12 9.34
CA ASP A 65 15.33 -13.99 8.87
C ASP A 65 15.45 -13.90 7.35
N TRP A 66 14.32 -13.98 6.62
CA TRP A 66 14.29 -13.76 5.18
C TRP A 66 14.81 -12.37 4.80
N PHE A 67 14.40 -11.32 5.53
CA PHE A 67 14.83 -9.97 5.24
C PHE A 67 16.32 -9.74 5.47
N SER A 68 16.94 -10.38 6.48
CA SER A 68 18.37 -10.28 6.71
C SER A 68 19.19 -10.71 5.48
N ILE A 69 18.78 -11.79 4.80
CA ILE A 69 19.40 -12.27 3.56
C ILE A 69 19.14 -11.30 2.40
N VAL A 70 17.92 -10.75 2.32
CA VAL A 70 17.57 -9.79 1.25
C VAL A 70 18.32 -8.47 1.41
N GLU A 71 18.53 -8.01 2.65
CA GLU A 71 19.29 -6.80 2.95
C GLU A 71 20.75 -6.93 2.50
N GLU A 72 21.39 -8.08 2.75
CA GLU A 72 22.75 -8.36 2.29
C GLU A 72 22.87 -8.43 0.76
N THR A 73 21.87 -8.99 0.09
CA THR A 73 21.90 -9.19 -1.38
C THR A 73 21.50 -7.95 -2.16
N ARG A 74 20.58 -7.12 -1.64
CA ARG A 74 20.10 -5.90 -2.31
C ARG A 74 20.78 -4.66 -1.72
N ASN A 75 21.96 -4.34 -2.26
CA ASN A 75 22.74 -3.18 -1.84
C ASN A 75 22.04 -1.84 -2.15
N MET A 76 21.26 -1.34 -1.19
CA MET A 76 20.62 -0.03 -1.23
C MET A 76 21.37 0.92 -0.30
N PRO A 77 21.93 2.06 -0.77
CA PRO A 77 22.82 2.91 0.02
C PRO A 77 22.22 3.50 1.31
N TRP A 78 20.89 3.59 1.37
CA TRP A 78 20.13 4.06 2.54
C TRP A 78 19.81 2.96 3.55
N ARG A 79 20.07 1.67 3.25
CA ARG A 79 20.01 0.59 4.23
C ARG A 79 21.37 0.46 4.91
N LYS A 80 21.43 0.91 6.16
CA LYS A 80 22.62 0.86 7.00
C LYS A 80 22.24 0.21 8.33
N PRO A 81 23.19 -0.47 8.99
CA PRO A 81 22.97 -1.04 10.31
C PRO A 81 22.37 -0.03 11.27
N TRP A 82 21.41 -0.49 12.06
CA TRP A 82 20.87 0.30 13.17
C TRP A 82 21.95 0.48 14.25
N ILE A 83 21.91 1.63 14.91
CA ILE A 83 22.89 1.99 15.93
C ILE A 83 22.16 1.96 17.27
N ASP A 84 22.60 1.09 18.18
CA ASP A 84 22.06 1.06 19.54
C ASP A 84 22.64 2.24 20.34
N PRO A 85 21.81 3.17 20.84
CA PRO A 85 22.26 4.22 21.73
C PRO A 85 23.01 3.72 22.98
N LYS A 86 22.72 2.50 23.44
CA LYS A 86 23.33 1.91 24.66
C LYS A 86 24.74 1.39 24.42
N ASP A 87 25.04 0.94 23.20
CA ASP A 87 26.34 0.38 22.82
C ASP A 87 27.32 1.46 22.35
N PHE A 88 26.87 2.72 22.28
CA PHE A 88 27.69 3.83 21.81
C PHE A 88 28.61 4.38 22.92
N GLU A 89 29.93 4.19 22.77
CA GLU A 89 30.93 4.60 23.77
C GLU A 89 31.32 6.10 23.71
N GLY A 90 30.67 6.90 22.86
CA GLY A 90 30.98 8.32 22.66
C GLY A 90 30.07 9.29 23.46
N ARG A 91 30.21 10.59 23.20
CA ARG A 91 29.37 11.62 23.85
C ARG A 91 27.98 11.69 23.21
N ASP A 92 26.96 12.03 23.99
CA ASP A 92 25.57 12.19 23.53
C ASP A 92 25.43 13.15 22.32
N GLU A 93 26.26 14.20 22.26
CA GLU A 93 26.25 15.15 21.14
C GLU A 93 26.72 14.48 19.83
N GLU A 94 27.69 13.57 19.92
CA GLU A 94 28.20 12.82 18.78
C GLU A 94 27.18 11.80 18.30
N LEU A 95 26.58 11.07 19.24
CA LEU A 95 25.46 10.16 18.96
C LEU A 95 24.30 10.91 18.28
N GLY A 96 23.93 12.09 18.79
CA GLY A 96 22.89 12.93 18.22
C GLY A 96 23.17 13.35 16.78
N LYS A 97 24.42 13.66 16.44
CA LYS A 97 24.83 13.97 15.06
C LYS A 97 24.74 12.75 14.15
N ILE A 98 25.19 11.58 14.62
CA ILE A 98 25.15 10.32 13.86
C ILE A 98 23.70 9.90 13.59
N LEU A 99 22.85 9.87 14.62
CA LEU A 99 21.43 9.54 14.49
C LEU A 99 20.68 10.58 13.64
N GLY A 100 21.01 11.87 13.79
CA GLY A 100 20.45 12.94 12.96
C GLY A 100 20.76 12.75 11.47
N ARG A 101 22.01 12.39 11.14
CA ARG A 101 22.40 12.04 9.77
C ARG A 101 21.67 10.79 9.28
N ARG A 102 21.59 9.74 10.11
CA ARG A 102 20.90 8.50 9.75
C ARG A 102 19.42 8.73 9.45
N ALA A 103 18.73 9.46 10.31
CA ALA A 103 17.33 9.81 10.14
C ALA A 103 17.10 10.69 8.90
N TYR A 104 18.02 11.62 8.61
CA TYR A 104 17.99 12.43 7.39
C TYR A 104 18.13 11.57 6.13
N GLU A 105 19.07 10.63 6.11
CA GLU A 105 19.25 9.71 4.99
C GLU A 105 18.00 8.87 4.73
N VAL A 106 17.39 8.31 5.78
CA VAL A 106 16.11 7.57 5.67
C VAL A 106 15.01 8.47 5.14
N TRP A 107 14.88 9.70 5.65
CA TRP A 107 13.86 10.63 5.20
C TRP A 107 14.01 10.97 3.71
N VAL A 108 15.22 11.27 3.25
CA VAL A 108 15.51 11.55 1.84
C VAL A 108 15.16 10.34 0.96
N SER A 109 15.58 9.13 1.34
CA SER A 109 15.27 7.93 0.55
C SER A 109 13.77 7.68 0.46
N GLU A 110 13.03 7.83 1.56
CA GLU A 110 11.57 7.65 1.58
C GLU A 110 10.87 8.66 0.67
N VAL A 111 11.31 9.93 0.66
CA VAL A 111 10.72 10.94 -0.23
C VAL A 111 11.04 10.65 -1.69
N MET A 112 12.26 10.21 -2.00
CA MET A 112 12.66 9.85 -3.38
C MET A 112 11.90 8.63 -3.90
N LEU A 113 11.77 7.58 -3.08
CA LEU A 113 11.11 6.31 -3.43
C LEU A 113 9.60 6.43 -3.63
N GLN A 114 8.98 7.52 -3.18
CA GLN A 114 7.59 7.83 -3.54
C GLN A 114 7.44 7.89 -5.06
N GLN A 115 6.72 6.94 -5.64
CA GLN A 115 6.40 6.90 -7.08
C GLN A 115 7.64 6.83 -8.00
N THR A 116 8.81 6.46 -7.49
CA THR A 116 10.06 6.30 -8.27
C THR A 116 10.69 4.95 -7.99
N ARG A 117 11.25 4.29 -9.02
CA ARG A 117 11.86 2.96 -8.88
C ARG A 117 13.21 3.04 -8.16
N VAL A 118 13.53 2.01 -7.38
CA VAL A 118 14.79 1.90 -6.61
C VAL A 118 16.02 2.14 -7.49
N SER A 119 16.13 1.47 -8.64
CA SER A 119 17.29 1.58 -9.54
C SER A 119 17.51 3.01 -10.06
N THR A 120 16.43 3.78 -10.22
CA THR A 120 16.50 5.20 -10.60
C THR A 120 16.93 6.06 -9.42
N VAL A 121 16.49 5.75 -8.21
CA VAL A 121 16.79 6.55 -7.01
C VAL A 121 18.24 6.45 -6.56
N ILE A 122 18.89 5.28 -6.68
CA ILE A 122 20.27 5.05 -6.20
C ILE A 122 21.27 6.17 -6.60
N PRO A 123 21.45 6.51 -7.89
CA PRO A 123 22.41 7.55 -8.27
C PRO A 123 22.02 8.95 -7.76
N TYR A 124 20.72 9.25 -7.69
CA TYR A 124 20.23 10.53 -7.17
C TYR A 124 20.46 10.66 -5.68
N PHE A 125 20.17 9.60 -4.92
CA PHE A 125 20.41 9.55 -3.48
C PHE A 125 21.89 9.78 -3.17
N ASN A 126 22.79 9.05 -3.84
CA ASN A 126 24.23 9.17 -3.62
C ASN A 126 24.74 10.60 -3.91
N THR A 127 24.29 11.21 -5.01
CA THR A 127 24.66 12.59 -5.34
C THR A 127 24.09 13.58 -4.32
N TRP A 128 22.84 13.37 -3.90
CA TRP A 128 22.15 14.22 -2.94
C TRP A 128 22.83 14.23 -1.58
N VAL A 129 23.11 13.06 -0.98
CA VAL A 129 23.77 12.97 0.33
C VAL A 129 25.25 13.33 0.26
N SER A 130 25.86 13.35 -0.92
CA SER A 130 27.20 13.90 -1.12
C SER A 130 27.19 15.43 -1.11
N ASN A 131 26.18 16.06 -1.72
CA ASN A 131 26.05 17.51 -1.78
C ASN A 131 25.56 18.10 -0.44
N TRP A 132 24.62 17.41 0.20
CA TRP A 132 24.04 17.79 1.48
C TRP A 132 24.08 16.60 2.44
N PRO A 133 25.22 16.36 3.13
CA PRO A 133 25.36 15.23 4.04
C PRO A 133 24.44 15.26 5.25
N THR A 134 24.00 16.46 5.67
CA THR A 134 23.13 16.65 6.83
C THR A 134 21.87 17.45 6.49
N VAL A 135 20.87 17.39 7.37
CA VAL A 135 19.65 18.21 7.25
C VAL A 135 19.95 19.71 7.35
N GLN A 136 21.01 20.10 8.06
CA GLN A 136 21.53 21.47 8.14
C GLN A 136 22.00 21.94 6.77
N ASP A 137 22.83 21.14 6.09
CA ASP A 137 23.36 21.47 4.76
C ASP A 137 22.22 21.66 3.75
N LEU A 138 21.20 20.79 3.82
CA LEU A 138 20.01 20.92 2.97
C LEU A 138 19.18 22.17 3.31
N ALA A 139 19.06 22.52 4.60
CA ALA A 139 18.31 23.70 5.02
C ALA A 139 18.99 25.01 4.58
N GLU A 140 20.32 25.01 4.44
CA GLU A 140 21.11 26.16 3.99
C GLU A 140 21.25 26.24 2.46
N ALA A 141 20.93 25.16 1.75
CA ALA A 141 20.96 25.09 0.29
C ALA A 141 20.03 26.14 -0.36
N LYS A 142 20.44 26.62 -1.55
CA LYS A 142 19.56 27.46 -2.36
C LYS A 142 18.45 26.61 -2.96
N HIS A 143 17.26 27.21 -3.08
CA HIS A 143 16.10 26.50 -3.62
C HIS A 143 16.34 25.95 -5.03
N ASP A 144 16.99 26.74 -5.89
CA ASP A 144 17.28 26.36 -7.27
C ASP A 144 18.27 25.18 -7.36
N ASP A 145 19.27 25.12 -6.48
CA ASP A 145 20.23 24.01 -6.42
C ASP A 145 19.53 22.70 -6.05
N VAL A 146 18.58 22.77 -5.11
CA VAL A 146 17.73 21.62 -4.72
C VAL A 146 16.88 21.12 -5.89
N LEU A 147 16.22 22.04 -6.62
CA LEU A 147 15.42 21.66 -7.79
C LEU A 147 16.29 21.11 -8.93
N ALA A 148 17.49 21.64 -9.11
CA ALA A 148 18.46 21.16 -10.09
C ALA A 148 18.92 19.73 -9.77
N ALA A 149 19.24 19.43 -8.51
CA ALA A 149 19.60 18.08 -8.07
C ALA A 149 18.43 17.09 -8.17
N TRP A 150 17.18 17.56 -8.06
CA TRP A 150 15.98 16.73 -8.22
C TRP A 150 15.57 16.48 -9.70
N LYS A 151 16.23 17.14 -10.64
CA LYS A 151 15.85 17.10 -12.07
C LYS A 151 15.87 15.67 -12.61
N GLY A 152 14.70 15.18 -13.02
CA GLY A 152 14.51 13.84 -13.57
C GLY A 152 13.76 12.86 -12.67
N LEU A 153 13.64 13.14 -11.36
CA LEU A 153 12.82 12.32 -10.44
C LEU A 153 11.32 12.61 -10.53
N GLY A 154 10.93 13.72 -11.16
CA GLY A 154 9.53 14.15 -11.27
C GLY A 154 8.92 14.59 -9.94
N TYR A 155 7.69 15.12 -9.99
CA TYR A 155 6.95 15.63 -8.83
C TYR A 155 7.79 16.56 -7.94
N TYR A 156 8.24 17.68 -8.51
CA TYR A 156 9.14 18.65 -7.86
C TYR A 156 8.61 19.21 -6.53
N SER A 157 7.30 19.19 -6.30
CA SER A 157 6.71 19.54 -5.01
C SER A 157 7.27 18.71 -3.85
N ARG A 158 7.70 17.46 -4.09
CA ARG A 158 8.38 16.64 -3.08
C ARG A 158 9.70 17.26 -2.64
N ALA A 159 10.53 17.69 -3.59
CA ALA A 159 11.81 18.35 -3.31
C ALA A 159 11.61 19.68 -2.57
N THR A 160 10.64 20.48 -3.01
CA THR A 160 10.26 21.73 -2.35
C THR A 160 9.85 21.49 -0.90
N ARG A 161 8.94 20.54 -0.66
CA ARG A 161 8.48 20.23 0.70
C ARG A 161 9.57 19.63 1.59
N LEU A 162 10.44 18.78 1.03
CA LEU A 162 11.59 18.23 1.74
C LEU A 162 12.52 19.36 2.22
N HIS A 163 12.82 20.33 1.36
CA HIS A 163 13.64 21.49 1.71
C HIS A 163 12.95 22.44 2.71
N GLU A 164 11.66 22.74 2.52
CA GLU A 164 10.87 23.51 3.50
C GLU A 164 10.81 22.81 4.86
N GLY A 165 10.64 21.49 4.86
CA GLY A 165 10.68 20.64 6.06
C GLY A 165 12.03 20.74 6.77
N ALA A 166 13.15 20.66 6.02
CA ALA A 166 14.49 20.75 6.58
C ALA A 166 14.72 22.11 7.25
N LYS A 167 14.30 23.21 6.60
CA LYS A 167 14.35 24.56 7.19
C LYS A 167 13.54 24.69 8.47
N ALA A 168 12.30 24.21 8.46
CA ALA A 168 11.43 24.25 9.63
C ALA A 168 11.99 23.43 10.81
N MET A 169 12.59 22.28 10.51
CA MET A 169 13.20 21.37 11.47
C MET A 169 14.43 21.98 12.15
N ILE A 170 15.33 22.58 11.38
CA ILE A 170 16.50 23.28 11.92
C ILE A 170 16.10 24.50 12.75
N ALA A 171 15.10 25.27 12.30
CA ALA A 171 14.59 26.39 13.08
C ALA A 171 14.08 25.94 14.46
N LYS A 172 13.28 24.87 14.51
CA LYS A 172 12.75 24.32 15.77
C LYS A 172 13.85 23.71 16.66
N SER A 173 14.76 22.94 16.06
CA SER A 173 15.87 22.30 16.78
C SER A 173 16.83 23.32 17.42
N ARG A 174 17.19 24.39 16.70
CA ARG A 174 18.04 25.47 17.24
C ARG A 174 17.39 26.16 18.43
N SER A 175 16.08 26.42 18.38
CA SER A 175 15.36 27.03 19.52
C SER A 175 15.27 26.12 20.74
N ALA A 176 15.34 24.79 20.56
CA ALA A 176 15.24 23.80 21.62
C ALA A 176 16.61 23.29 22.13
N GLY A 177 17.73 23.69 21.48
CA GLY A 177 19.07 23.25 21.86
C GLY A 177 19.30 21.74 21.70
N LEU A 178 18.63 21.10 20.74
CA LEU A 178 18.68 19.63 20.58
C LEU A 178 19.98 19.16 19.93
N CYS A 179 20.58 18.10 20.48
CA CYS A 179 21.77 17.44 19.92
C CYS A 179 21.46 16.70 18.59
N CYS A 180 20.27 16.12 18.48
CA CYS A 180 19.75 15.54 17.24
C CYS A 180 18.71 16.49 16.62
N PRO A 181 18.87 16.92 15.35
CA PRO A 181 17.92 17.83 14.72
C PRO A 181 16.57 17.18 14.39
N LEU A 182 16.54 15.85 14.21
CA LEU A 182 15.33 15.09 13.92
C LEU A 182 14.77 14.48 15.23
N PRO A 183 13.49 14.70 15.57
CA PRO A 183 12.88 14.04 16.73
C PRO A 183 12.69 12.54 16.45
N SER A 184 12.80 11.73 17.52
CA SER A 184 12.66 10.27 17.40
C SER A 184 11.22 9.82 17.23
N LYS A 185 10.25 10.50 17.85
CA LYS A 185 8.84 10.10 17.84
C LYS A 185 8.14 10.48 16.54
N ALA A 186 7.34 9.56 16.00
CA ALA A 186 6.62 9.78 14.75
C ALA A 186 5.60 10.94 14.83
N ILE A 187 5.02 11.21 15.99
CA ILE A 187 4.08 12.32 16.16
C ILE A 187 4.76 13.68 15.96
N ASP A 188 5.98 13.84 16.48
CA ASP A 188 6.75 15.08 16.37
C ASP A 188 7.26 15.28 14.94
N LEU A 189 7.64 14.19 14.26
CA LEU A 189 8.04 14.23 12.86
C LEU A 189 6.89 14.70 11.93
N GLN A 190 5.64 14.36 12.25
CA GLN A 190 4.47 14.75 11.44
C GLN A 190 4.15 16.26 11.47
N GLU A 191 4.76 17.03 12.38
CA GLU A 191 4.58 18.47 12.42
C GLU A 191 5.28 19.19 11.25
N PHE A 192 6.24 18.54 10.60
CA PHE A 192 7.05 19.17 9.56
C PHE A 192 6.47 19.01 8.15
N PRO A 193 6.57 20.05 7.30
CA PRO A 193 6.13 19.99 5.91
C PRO A 193 6.71 18.78 5.15
N GLY A 194 5.82 18.00 4.53
CA GLY A 194 6.22 16.88 3.67
C GLY A 194 6.45 15.55 4.40
N ILE A 195 6.35 15.53 5.73
CA ILE A 195 6.36 14.30 6.51
C ILE A 195 4.92 13.90 6.86
N GLY A 196 4.42 12.86 6.19
CA GLY A 196 3.14 12.25 6.55
C GLY A 196 3.30 11.09 7.53
N ARG A 197 2.18 10.52 8.00
CA ARG A 197 2.14 9.37 8.92
C ARG A 197 3.09 8.23 8.52
N TYR A 198 3.10 7.85 7.25
CA TYR A 198 4.00 6.83 6.71
C TYR A 198 5.48 7.20 6.87
N THR A 199 5.89 8.38 6.38
CA THR A 199 7.30 8.80 6.43
C THR A 199 7.78 9.00 7.86
N ALA A 200 6.91 9.49 8.75
CA ALA A 200 7.21 9.60 10.16
C ALA A 200 7.44 8.23 10.82
N GLY A 201 6.58 7.25 10.56
CA GLY A 201 6.75 5.88 11.05
C GLY A 201 8.02 5.22 10.49
N ALA A 202 8.32 5.43 9.21
CA ALA A 202 9.53 4.89 8.57
C ALA A 202 10.81 5.47 9.19
N VAL A 203 10.90 6.80 9.33
CA VAL A 203 12.06 7.45 9.96
C VAL A 203 12.19 7.05 11.42
N SER A 204 11.09 7.08 12.17
CA SER A 204 11.05 6.73 13.60
C SER A 204 11.50 5.29 13.87
N SER A 205 10.96 4.33 13.13
CA SER A 205 11.31 2.91 13.30
C SER A 205 12.70 2.55 12.76
N ILE A 206 13.08 3.04 11.58
CA ILE A 206 14.35 2.65 10.94
C ILE A 206 15.55 3.33 11.58
N ALA A 207 15.44 4.62 11.92
CA ALA A 207 16.57 5.39 12.43
C ALA A 207 16.67 5.35 13.96
N PHE A 208 15.53 5.30 14.67
CA PHE A 208 15.49 5.41 16.13
C PHE A 208 15.02 4.14 16.84
N GLY A 209 14.61 3.11 16.10
CA GLY A 209 14.20 1.83 16.68
C GLY A 209 12.88 1.87 17.43
N GLU A 210 12.02 2.85 17.13
CA GLU A 210 10.70 3.02 17.74
C GLU A 210 9.67 2.09 17.09
N ALA A 211 8.74 1.55 17.88
CA ALA A 211 7.70 0.63 17.43
C ALA A 211 6.54 1.36 16.69
N GLU A 212 6.87 2.07 15.62
CA GLU A 212 5.94 2.89 14.83
C GLU A 212 5.62 2.24 13.47
N PRO A 213 4.34 2.02 13.14
CA PRO A 213 3.95 1.29 11.94
C PRO A 213 4.17 2.10 10.66
N VAL A 214 4.31 1.38 9.54
CA VAL A 214 4.21 1.94 8.20
C VAL A 214 3.10 1.26 7.40
N LEU A 215 2.43 2.03 6.55
CA LEU A 215 1.43 1.51 5.62
C LEU A 215 1.52 2.26 4.29
N ASP A 216 2.13 1.62 3.29
CA ASP A 216 2.08 2.03 1.89
C ASP A 216 1.17 1.08 1.08
N GLY A 217 1.11 1.25 -0.25
CA GLY A 217 0.32 0.36 -1.11
C GLY A 217 0.84 -1.08 -1.17
N ASN A 218 2.11 -1.32 -0.84
CA ASN A 218 2.69 -2.66 -0.79
C ASN A 218 2.32 -3.38 0.50
N VAL A 219 2.53 -2.73 1.64
CA VAL A 219 2.18 -3.24 2.96
C VAL A 219 0.66 -3.42 3.08
N ALA A 220 -0.15 -2.47 2.59
CA ALA A 220 -1.61 -2.62 2.57
C ALA A 220 -2.05 -3.90 1.83
N ARG A 221 -1.41 -4.22 0.69
CA ARG A 221 -1.72 -5.44 -0.06
C ARG A 221 -1.27 -6.70 0.69
N VAL A 222 -0.09 -6.68 1.32
CA VAL A 222 0.39 -7.79 2.15
C VAL A 222 -0.59 -8.05 3.30
N LEU A 223 -0.97 -7.00 4.03
CA LEU A 223 -1.89 -7.11 5.16
C LEU A 223 -3.28 -7.57 4.72
N SER A 224 -3.84 -7.02 3.64
CA SER A 224 -5.13 -7.49 3.12
C SER A 224 -5.12 -8.99 2.80
N ARG A 225 -4.01 -9.56 2.34
CA ARG A 225 -3.88 -11.00 2.10
C ARG A 225 -3.66 -11.81 3.37
N GLN A 226 -2.76 -11.36 4.25
CA GLN A 226 -2.48 -12.01 5.53
C GLN A 226 -3.74 -12.12 6.40
N LEU A 227 -4.53 -11.04 6.46
CA LEU A 227 -5.76 -10.95 7.24
C LEU A 227 -6.98 -11.54 6.50
N GLY A 228 -6.84 -11.90 5.22
CA GLY A 228 -7.98 -12.28 4.38
C GLY A 228 -9.02 -11.16 4.29
N LEU A 229 -8.60 -9.90 4.28
CA LEU A 229 -9.49 -8.75 4.28
C LEU A 229 -9.78 -8.33 2.83
N TYR A 230 -10.96 -8.71 2.31
CA TYR A 230 -11.39 -8.33 0.96
C TYR A 230 -12.10 -6.97 0.99
N VAL A 231 -11.31 -5.90 0.91
CA VAL A 231 -11.75 -4.51 1.04
C VAL A 231 -11.14 -3.64 -0.05
N ASP A 232 -11.75 -2.49 -0.35
CA ASP A 232 -11.03 -1.41 -1.04
C ASP A 232 -10.06 -0.75 -0.05
N ALA A 233 -8.76 -1.05 -0.20
CA ALA A 233 -7.72 -0.48 0.67
C ALA A 233 -7.60 1.05 0.59
N LYS A 234 -8.27 1.70 -0.38
CA LYS A 234 -8.35 3.17 -0.47
C LYS A 234 -9.52 3.75 0.32
N ASP A 235 -10.51 2.95 0.70
CA ASP A 235 -11.56 3.41 1.59
C ASP A 235 -10.96 3.79 2.96
N LYS A 236 -11.48 4.86 3.55
CA LYS A 236 -10.93 5.39 4.79
C LYS A 236 -11.07 4.38 5.94
N LYS A 237 -12.21 3.71 6.06
CA LYS A 237 -12.43 2.74 7.16
C LYS A 237 -11.49 1.55 7.00
N ALA A 238 -11.35 1.04 5.78
CA ALA A 238 -10.43 -0.04 5.47
C ALA A 238 -8.97 0.36 5.77
N SER A 239 -8.56 1.56 5.36
CA SER A 239 -7.22 2.10 5.64
C SER A 239 -6.97 2.25 7.15
N ASP A 240 -7.93 2.75 7.91
CA ASP A 240 -7.82 2.91 9.37
C ASP A 240 -7.63 1.55 10.07
N ILE A 241 -8.35 0.50 9.63
CA ILE A 241 -8.18 -0.87 10.13
C ILE A 241 -6.78 -1.41 9.80
N LEU A 242 -6.32 -1.27 8.55
CA LEU A 242 -4.99 -1.74 8.15
C LEU A 242 -3.87 -1.04 8.93
N TRP A 243 -4.03 0.25 9.21
CA TRP A 243 -3.11 1.01 10.05
C TRP A 243 -3.07 0.50 11.49
N GLU A 244 -4.23 0.14 12.05
CA GLU A 244 -4.31 -0.41 13.40
C GLU A 244 -3.69 -1.81 13.47
N GLU A 245 -3.93 -2.68 12.50
CA GLU A 245 -3.32 -4.00 12.48
C GLU A 245 -1.80 -3.92 12.23
N ALA A 246 -1.33 -2.96 11.42
CA ALA A 246 0.10 -2.68 11.30
C ALA A 246 0.71 -2.26 12.64
N ASP A 247 0.02 -1.40 13.41
CA ASP A 247 0.42 -0.95 14.75
C ASP A 247 0.47 -2.12 15.76
N ARG A 248 -0.53 -2.99 15.75
CA ARG A 248 -0.56 -4.20 16.61
C ARG A 248 0.60 -5.15 16.28
N LEU A 249 0.83 -5.41 14.99
CA LEU A 249 1.89 -6.31 14.54
C LEU A 249 3.28 -5.79 14.88
N ILE A 250 3.54 -4.49 14.67
CA ILE A 250 4.85 -3.92 15.00
C ILE A 250 5.10 -3.93 16.51
N LYS A 251 4.10 -3.61 17.34
CA LYS A 251 4.23 -3.69 18.80
C LYS A 251 4.47 -5.12 19.27
N HIS A 252 3.79 -6.09 18.67
CA HIS A 252 4.00 -7.50 18.98
C HIS A 252 5.43 -7.93 18.66
N VAL A 253 5.91 -7.69 17.43
CA VAL A 253 7.26 -8.13 17.04
C VAL A 253 8.36 -7.39 17.80
N SER A 254 8.15 -6.14 18.22
CA SER A 254 9.08 -5.38 19.06
C SER A 254 9.35 -6.04 20.42
N ASN A 255 8.39 -6.81 20.95
CA ASN A 255 8.57 -7.56 22.21
C ASN A 255 9.58 -8.72 22.08
N LEU A 256 10.12 -8.99 20.89
CA LEU A 256 11.27 -9.88 20.73
C LEU A 256 12.56 -9.29 21.31
N SER A 257 12.62 -7.96 21.50
CA SER A 257 13.70 -7.29 22.25
C SER A 257 13.29 -7.08 23.70
N GLU A 258 14.27 -7.12 24.61
CA GLU A 258 14.08 -6.78 26.03
C GLU A 258 14.12 -5.25 26.28
N THR A 259 14.34 -4.46 25.24
CA THR A 259 14.51 -3.01 25.28
C THR A 259 13.37 -2.27 24.60
N ASP A 260 13.08 -1.06 25.08
CA ASP A 260 12.03 -0.20 24.49
C ASP A 260 12.32 0.22 23.04
N THR A 261 13.60 0.30 22.66
CA THR A 261 14.06 0.56 21.29
C THR A 261 15.03 -0.52 20.82
N SER A 262 14.95 -0.89 19.55
CA SER A 262 15.84 -1.90 18.93
C SER A 262 15.85 -1.78 17.40
N ALA A 263 16.68 -2.59 16.71
CA ALA A 263 16.66 -2.68 15.24
C ALA A 263 15.38 -3.37 14.68
N ILE A 264 14.65 -4.11 15.52
CA ILE A 264 13.55 -4.99 15.09
C ILE A 264 12.41 -4.21 14.40
N PRO A 265 11.89 -3.09 14.93
CA PRO A 265 10.80 -2.35 14.29
C PRO A 265 11.17 -1.83 12.90
N GLY A 266 12.38 -1.29 12.75
CA GLY A 266 12.91 -0.83 11.47
C GLY A 266 13.04 -1.97 10.47
N ASN A 267 13.61 -3.10 10.89
CA ASN A 267 13.76 -4.29 10.05
C ASN A 267 12.40 -4.88 9.66
N TRP A 268 11.44 -4.92 10.58
CA TRP A 268 10.08 -5.38 10.32
C TRP A 268 9.39 -4.56 9.24
N ASN A 269 9.41 -3.23 9.37
CA ASN A 269 8.81 -2.33 8.40
C ASN A 269 9.47 -2.48 7.02
N GLN A 270 10.80 -2.54 6.97
CA GLN A 270 11.53 -2.77 5.73
C GLN A 270 11.22 -4.14 5.12
N ALA A 271 11.12 -5.20 5.92
CA ALA A 271 10.74 -6.53 5.47
C ALA A 271 9.33 -6.57 4.87
N MET A 272 8.36 -5.89 5.50
CA MET A 272 6.99 -5.80 4.99
C MET A 272 6.93 -5.05 3.65
N MET A 273 7.66 -3.94 3.53
CA MET A 273 7.78 -3.19 2.27
C MET A 273 8.45 -4.02 1.17
N GLU A 274 9.56 -4.67 1.51
CA GLU A 274 10.34 -5.53 0.62
C GLU A 274 9.48 -6.70 0.12
N LEU A 275 8.78 -7.39 1.02
CA LEU A 275 7.89 -8.51 0.73
C LEU A 275 6.80 -8.11 -0.24
N GLY A 276 6.15 -6.97 0.00
CA GLY A 276 5.11 -6.45 -0.89
C GLY A 276 5.67 -6.10 -2.28
N SER A 277 6.89 -5.55 -2.35
CA SER A 277 7.49 -5.11 -3.60
C SER A 277 8.03 -6.23 -4.49
N THR A 278 8.49 -7.35 -3.90
CA THR A 278 9.21 -8.42 -4.61
C THR A 278 8.41 -9.72 -4.73
N ILE A 279 7.82 -10.20 -3.64
CA ILE A 279 7.16 -11.52 -3.57
C ILE A 279 5.65 -11.38 -3.64
N CYS A 280 5.06 -10.62 -2.71
CA CYS A 280 3.62 -10.42 -2.58
C CYS A 280 3.14 -9.30 -3.51
N THR A 281 3.53 -9.36 -4.78
CA THR A 281 3.16 -8.38 -5.82
C THR A 281 1.69 -8.58 -6.28
N PRO A 282 1.13 -7.76 -7.19
CA PRO A 282 -0.19 -8.02 -7.75
C PRO A 282 -0.37 -9.44 -8.31
N LYS A 283 0.71 -10.06 -8.80
CA LYS A 283 0.79 -11.49 -9.16
C LYS A 283 1.79 -12.17 -8.20
N PRO A 284 1.32 -12.67 -7.04
CA PRO A 284 2.22 -13.05 -5.96
C PRO A 284 2.97 -14.36 -6.24
N GLN A 285 4.21 -14.45 -5.79
CA GLN A 285 5.03 -15.67 -5.77
C GLN A 285 4.86 -16.39 -4.43
N CYS A 286 3.66 -16.92 -4.17
CA CYS A 286 3.33 -17.43 -2.83
C CYS A 286 4.26 -18.56 -2.36
N ALA A 287 4.85 -19.35 -3.26
CA ALA A 287 5.78 -20.43 -2.92
C ALA A 287 7.06 -19.94 -2.23
N GLU A 288 7.47 -18.71 -2.51
CA GLU A 288 8.67 -18.07 -1.94
C GLU A 288 8.35 -17.16 -0.75
N CYS A 289 7.08 -17.08 -0.34
CA CYS A 289 6.64 -16.16 0.70
C CYS A 289 6.98 -16.73 2.10
N PRO A 290 7.80 -16.03 2.92
CA PRO A 290 8.22 -16.52 4.24
C PRO A 290 7.06 -16.62 5.25
N VAL A 291 5.98 -15.89 5.00
CA VAL A 291 4.76 -15.85 5.85
C VAL A 291 3.56 -16.48 5.16
N GLN A 292 3.80 -17.44 4.25
CA GLN A 292 2.74 -18.16 3.53
C GLN A 292 1.82 -18.93 4.49
N SER A 293 2.40 -19.60 5.50
CA SER A 293 1.67 -20.50 6.42
C SER A 293 0.63 -19.79 7.27
N THR A 294 0.80 -18.48 7.52
CA THR A 294 -0.15 -17.64 8.26
C THR A 294 -1.05 -16.82 7.34
N CYS A 295 -0.95 -16.97 6.02
CA CYS A 295 -1.68 -16.16 5.05
C CYS A 295 -3.10 -16.70 4.86
N ARG A 296 -4.11 -15.98 5.37
CA ARG A 296 -5.52 -16.38 5.25
C ARG A 296 -5.98 -16.46 3.80
N ALA A 297 -5.69 -15.47 2.96
CA ALA A 297 -6.07 -15.52 1.55
C ALA A 297 -5.45 -16.72 0.82
N PHE A 298 -4.24 -17.13 1.18
CA PHE A 298 -3.63 -18.32 0.60
C PHE A 298 -4.31 -19.61 1.07
N GLY A 299 -4.59 -19.73 2.37
CA GLY A 299 -5.33 -20.87 2.93
C GLY A 299 -6.74 -21.01 2.35
N GLU A 300 -7.44 -19.90 2.13
CA GLU A 300 -8.76 -19.89 1.45
C GLU A 300 -8.66 -20.40 0.00
N GLY A 301 -7.62 -19.98 -0.73
CA GLY A 301 -7.35 -20.46 -2.08
C GLY A 301 -7.03 -21.96 -2.14
N GLN A 302 -6.31 -22.49 -1.15
CA GLN A 302 -6.04 -23.93 -1.03
C GLN A 302 -7.35 -24.71 -0.85
N LEU A 303 -8.22 -24.25 0.04
CA LEU A 303 -9.50 -24.89 0.30
C LEU A 303 -10.46 -24.78 -0.88
N LEU A 304 -10.36 -23.73 -1.70
CA LEU A 304 -11.12 -23.65 -2.95
C LEU A 304 -10.69 -24.72 -3.96
N SER A 305 -9.40 -25.08 -3.99
CA SER A 305 -8.86 -26.08 -4.92
C SER A 305 -9.21 -27.52 -4.53
N VAL A 306 -9.31 -27.80 -3.24
CA VAL A 306 -9.74 -29.11 -2.72
C VAL A 306 -11.27 -29.06 -2.65
N LYS A 307 -12.00 -29.86 -3.45
CA LYS A 307 -13.49 -29.90 -3.46
C LYS A 307 -14.11 -30.31 -2.11
N GLN A 308 -13.92 -29.55 -1.05
CA GLN A 308 -14.70 -29.67 0.16
C GLN A 308 -16.03 -28.97 -0.09
N ARG A 309 -17.09 -29.77 -0.20
CA ARG A 309 -18.45 -29.30 0.05
C ARG A 309 -18.49 -28.81 1.49
N SER A 310 -18.19 -27.54 1.71
CA SER A 310 -18.43 -26.92 3.00
C SER A 310 -19.92 -26.98 3.26
N MET A 311 -20.33 -27.64 4.34
CA MET A 311 -21.69 -27.47 4.85
C MET A 311 -21.86 -25.98 5.14
N MET A 312 -22.84 -25.35 4.51
CA MET A 312 -23.19 -23.97 4.78
C MET A 312 -23.76 -23.92 6.21
N ALA A 313 -22.94 -23.58 7.19
CA ALA A 313 -23.45 -23.05 8.43
C ALA A 313 -24.02 -21.67 8.08
N VAL A 314 -25.34 -21.52 8.19
CA VAL A 314 -25.97 -20.21 8.10
C VAL A 314 -25.58 -19.49 9.39
N GLU A 315 -24.55 -18.66 9.33
CA GLU A 315 -24.21 -17.74 10.41
C GLU A 315 -25.37 -16.73 10.58
N ASP A 316 -25.59 -16.28 11.82
CA ASP A 316 -26.54 -15.20 12.07
C ASP A 316 -26.09 -13.96 11.29
N ILE A 317 -27.05 -13.22 10.71
CA ILE A 317 -26.76 -12.01 9.93
C ILE A 317 -26.07 -10.94 10.78
N GLU A 318 -26.28 -10.97 12.09
CA GLU A 318 -25.62 -10.08 13.04
C GLU A 318 -24.14 -10.42 13.25
N ASP A 319 -23.79 -11.71 13.09
CA ASP A 319 -22.44 -12.27 13.21
C ASP A 319 -21.65 -12.22 11.90
N ALA A 320 -22.30 -11.91 10.77
CA ALA A 320 -21.65 -11.82 9.48
C ALA A 320 -20.62 -10.66 9.43
N CYS A 321 -19.48 -10.90 8.76
CA CYS A 321 -18.45 -9.90 8.60
C CYS A 321 -18.96 -8.65 7.87
N LYS A 322 -18.86 -7.49 8.55
CA LYS A 322 -19.24 -6.17 8.02
C LYS A 322 -18.06 -5.42 7.38
N LEU A 323 -16.87 -6.01 7.41
CA LEU A 323 -15.66 -5.40 6.85
C LEU A 323 -15.50 -5.74 5.38
N CYS A 324 -15.68 -7.02 5.04
CA CYS A 324 -15.44 -7.50 3.69
C CYS A 324 -16.57 -7.09 2.74
N GLU A 325 -16.17 -6.76 1.53
CA GLU A 325 -17.07 -6.70 0.39
C GLU A 325 -17.43 -8.13 -0.05
N PRO A 326 -18.57 -8.32 -0.74
CA PRO A 326 -18.88 -9.62 -1.33
C PRO A 326 -17.95 -9.90 -2.51
N LEU A 327 -17.40 -11.13 -2.59
CA LEU A 327 -16.74 -11.61 -3.81
C LEU A 327 -17.80 -11.93 -4.86
N THR A 328 -17.59 -11.47 -6.10
CA THR A 328 -18.55 -11.74 -7.18
C THR A 328 -18.35 -13.12 -7.80
N THR A 329 -19.39 -13.64 -8.43
CA THR A 329 -19.31 -14.93 -9.13
C THR A 329 -18.33 -14.85 -10.30
N GLU A 330 -18.25 -13.72 -10.99
CA GLU A 330 -17.32 -13.49 -12.10
C GLU A 330 -15.86 -13.54 -11.62
N GLU A 331 -15.56 -12.97 -10.46
CA GLU A 331 -14.21 -13.00 -9.87
C GLU A 331 -13.77 -14.43 -9.52
N LEU A 332 -14.70 -15.24 -9.00
CA LEU A 332 -14.44 -16.64 -8.67
C LEU A 332 -14.33 -17.52 -9.92
N LEU A 333 -15.13 -17.26 -10.95
CA LEU A 333 -15.07 -17.99 -12.23
C LEU A 333 -13.79 -17.69 -13.03
N ALA A 334 -13.16 -16.54 -12.80
CA ALA A 334 -11.89 -16.18 -13.42
C ALA A 334 -10.70 -16.97 -12.85
N ILE A 335 -10.88 -17.70 -11.74
CA ILE A 335 -9.84 -18.52 -11.12
C ILE A 335 -9.69 -19.82 -11.92
N PRO A 336 -8.48 -20.16 -12.40
CA PRO A 336 -8.23 -21.46 -13.01
C PRO A 336 -8.44 -22.56 -11.97
N ILE A 337 -9.43 -23.42 -12.19
CA ILE A 337 -9.65 -24.65 -11.41
C ILE A 337 -9.51 -25.80 -12.41
N GLU A 338 -8.44 -26.58 -12.33
CA GLU A 338 -8.35 -27.80 -13.12
C GLU A 338 -9.26 -28.88 -12.54
N ARG A 339 -9.98 -29.55 -13.44
CA ARG A 339 -10.83 -30.70 -13.13
C ARG A 339 -10.02 -31.94 -13.45
N ASP A 340 -9.80 -32.81 -12.48
CA ASP A 340 -9.43 -34.20 -12.79
C ASP A 340 -10.54 -34.78 -13.68
N GLU A 341 -10.22 -35.07 -14.95
CA GLU A 341 -11.06 -35.85 -15.85
C GLU A 341 -11.08 -37.31 -15.36
N VAL A 342 -11.87 -37.59 -14.33
CA VAL A 342 -12.20 -38.97 -13.93
C VAL A 342 -13.72 -39.15 -14.01
N ASP A 343 -14.26 -39.06 -15.24
CA ASP A 343 -15.43 -39.83 -15.67
C ASP A 343 -15.62 -39.68 -17.19
N ARG A 344 -14.90 -40.48 -17.98
CA ARG A 344 -15.18 -40.65 -19.42
C ARG A 344 -15.07 -42.10 -19.83
N THR A 345 -16.10 -42.87 -19.49
CA THR A 345 -16.47 -44.05 -20.28
C THR A 345 -17.98 -44.18 -20.40
N GLN A 346 -18.63 -43.36 -21.25
CA GLN A 346 -19.79 -43.80 -22.05
C GLN A 346 -19.84 -43.03 -23.38
N PRO A 347 -20.09 -43.69 -24.53
CA PRO A 347 -20.06 -43.05 -25.84
C PRO A 347 -21.38 -42.34 -26.11
N THR A 348 -21.36 -41.02 -26.31
CA THR A 348 -22.55 -40.28 -26.77
C THR A 348 -22.46 -39.96 -28.26
N LYS A 349 -23.51 -40.36 -28.97
CA LYS A 349 -23.74 -40.07 -30.39
C LYS A 349 -23.79 -38.56 -30.62
N LYS A 350 -23.11 -38.10 -31.67
CA LYS A 350 -23.10 -36.72 -32.17
C LYS A 350 -24.52 -36.16 -32.30
N ARG A 351 -24.81 -35.02 -31.66
CA ARG A 351 -25.93 -34.17 -32.05
C ARG A 351 -25.57 -32.69 -31.96
N LYS A 352 -26.08 -31.99 -32.98
CA LYS A 352 -25.82 -30.64 -33.49
C LYS A 352 -25.86 -29.53 -32.44
N VAL A 353 -24.96 -28.55 -32.61
CA VAL A 353 -24.90 -27.27 -31.91
C VAL A 353 -26.10 -26.40 -32.32
N SER A 354 -26.86 -25.94 -31.32
CA SER A 354 -27.67 -24.73 -31.41
C SER A 354 -27.52 -23.96 -30.11
N ALA A 355 -27.04 -22.72 -30.22
CA ALA A 355 -26.77 -21.82 -29.12
C ALA A 355 -28.05 -21.52 -28.32
N LYS A 356 -28.01 -21.76 -27.01
CA LYS A 356 -28.91 -21.14 -26.04
C LYS A 356 -28.12 -20.89 -24.75
N GLN A 357 -27.95 -19.61 -24.41
CA GLN A 357 -27.40 -19.16 -23.14
C GLN A 357 -28.27 -19.72 -22.01
N ASN A 358 -27.70 -20.61 -21.17
CA ASN A 358 -28.24 -20.95 -19.87
C ASN A 358 -27.12 -20.84 -18.84
N ASN A 359 -27.17 -19.79 -18.01
CA ASN A 359 -26.40 -19.67 -16.79
C ASN A 359 -26.79 -20.81 -15.85
N THR A 360 -25.92 -21.80 -15.69
CA THR A 360 -26.19 -22.93 -14.79
C THR A 360 -25.37 -22.75 -13.50
N ILE A 361 -26.03 -22.18 -12.49
CA ILE A 361 -25.62 -21.91 -11.10
C ILE A 361 -25.32 -23.19 -10.26
N SER A 362 -25.50 -24.38 -10.82
CA SER A 362 -25.59 -25.63 -10.06
C SER A 362 -24.27 -26.18 -9.48
N HIS A 363 -23.11 -25.62 -9.84
CA HIS A 363 -21.82 -26.14 -9.38
C HIS A 363 -21.41 -25.67 -7.98
N TYR A 364 -21.97 -24.54 -7.52
CA TYR A 364 -21.61 -23.93 -6.25
C TYR A 364 -22.68 -24.08 -5.15
N PHE A 365 -23.94 -24.28 -5.52
CA PHE A 365 -25.07 -24.35 -4.58
C PHE A 365 -25.76 -25.71 -4.66
N GLY A 366 -25.17 -26.72 -4.02
CA GLY A 366 -25.84 -28.00 -3.78
C GLY A 366 -26.48 -28.02 -2.39
N VAL A 367 -27.77 -27.70 -2.29
CA VAL A 367 -28.55 -27.89 -1.06
C VAL A 367 -29.03 -29.34 -1.03
N ALA A 368 -28.58 -30.14 -0.06
CA ALA A 368 -29.13 -31.46 0.19
C ALA A 368 -30.38 -31.33 1.08
N ALA A 369 -31.54 -31.73 0.57
CA ALA A 369 -32.74 -31.90 1.39
C ALA A 369 -32.64 -33.21 2.19
N SER A 370 -32.66 -33.11 3.52
CA SER A 370 -32.70 -34.25 4.43
C SER A 370 -34.03 -35.01 4.28
N LYS A 371 -33.99 -36.30 3.95
CA LYS A 371 -35.15 -37.20 4.10
C LYS A 371 -35.23 -37.72 5.55
N PRO A 372 -36.42 -37.87 6.13
CA PRO A 372 -36.58 -38.29 7.52
C PRO A 372 -36.51 -39.81 7.68
N GLY A 373 -35.88 -40.24 8.77
CA GLY A 373 -36.29 -41.42 9.54
C GLY A 373 -35.72 -42.77 9.16
N ALA A 374 -34.67 -43.20 9.87
CA ALA A 374 -34.56 -44.59 10.32
C ALA A 374 -33.87 -44.60 11.69
N SER A 375 -34.68 -44.86 12.71
CA SER A 375 -34.31 -45.07 14.11
C SER A 375 -33.32 -46.22 14.27
N ILE A 376 -32.21 -45.98 14.98
CA ILE A 376 -31.50 -47.04 15.70
C ILE A 376 -31.35 -46.59 17.14
N VAL A 377 -31.81 -47.50 17.98
CA VAL A 377 -32.03 -47.50 19.42
C VAL A 377 -30.81 -47.10 20.25
N ASP A 378 -31.15 -46.29 21.24
CA ASP A 378 -30.46 -46.00 22.50
C ASP A 378 -30.17 -47.29 23.29
N ASP A 379 -28.96 -47.42 23.82
CA ASP A 379 -28.70 -48.34 24.93
C ASP A 379 -27.54 -47.81 25.80
N GLY A 380 -27.94 -47.18 26.92
CA GLY A 380 -27.46 -47.60 28.23
C GLY A 380 -26.05 -47.17 28.65
N ILE A 381 -25.94 -45.95 29.17
CA ILE A 381 -24.85 -45.54 30.09
C ILE A 381 -24.99 -46.32 31.41
N LYS A 382 -23.95 -47.08 31.80
CA LYS A 382 -23.68 -47.44 33.20
C LYS A 382 -22.36 -46.83 33.64
N HIS A 383 -22.47 -45.93 34.62
CA HIS A 383 -21.38 -45.44 35.46
C HIS A 383 -20.79 -46.57 36.32
N VAL A 384 -19.47 -46.71 36.32
CA VAL A 384 -18.70 -47.19 37.48
C VAL A 384 -17.44 -46.33 37.60
N VAL A 385 -17.23 -45.80 38.80
CA VAL A 385 -16.11 -44.97 39.25
C VAL A 385 -15.08 -45.89 39.90
N ASP A 386 -13.78 -45.73 39.57
CA ASP A 386 -12.69 -45.60 40.57
C ASP A 386 -11.32 -45.32 39.92
N PRO A 387 -10.31 -44.83 40.67
CA PRO A 387 -9.32 -43.87 40.18
C PRO A 387 -7.90 -44.44 40.13
N GLY A 388 -7.03 -43.76 39.39
CA GLY A 388 -5.60 -43.78 39.68
C GLY A 388 -4.67 -43.84 38.49
N LYS A 389 -3.72 -42.89 38.53
CA LYS A 389 -2.35 -42.93 37.99
C LYS A 389 -2.07 -42.33 36.60
N THR A 390 -1.40 -41.17 36.72
CA THR A 390 -0.13 -40.79 36.07
C THR A 390 -0.12 -40.50 34.57
N GLY A 391 -0.10 -39.20 34.27
CA GLY A 391 0.94 -38.53 33.47
C GLY A 391 1.17 -39.02 32.05
N VAL A 392 0.56 -38.35 31.06
CA VAL A 392 1.09 -38.27 29.70
C VAL A 392 0.84 -36.89 29.12
N ALA A 393 1.90 -36.28 28.61
CA ALA A 393 1.94 -34.98 27.94
C ALA A 393 0.96 -34.91 26.76
N SER A 394 0.14 -33.85 26.74
CA SER A 394 -0.75 -33.55 25.62
C SER A 394 0.05 -32.97 24.45
N LYS A 395 0.43 -33.82 23.50
CA LYS A 395 0.90 -33.40 22.17
C LYS A 395 -0.26 -32.70 21.46
N ARG A 396 -0.18 -31.37 21.36
CA ARG A 396 -0.98 -30.59 20.40
C ARG A 396 -0.78 -31.21 19.00
N LYS A 397 -1.85 -31.74 18.42
CA LYS A 397 -1.87 -32.16 17.01
C LYS A 397 -1.70 -30.91 16.14
N VAL A 398 -0.49 -30.71 15.65
CA VAL A 398 -0.23 -29.87 14.49
C VAL A 398 -0.97 -30.50 13.31
N SER A 399 -1.86 -29.73 12.68
CA SER A 399 -2.53 -30.14 11.44
C SER A 399 -1.45 -30.49 10.40
N PRO A 400 -1.53 -31.64 9.70
CA PRO A 400 -0.51 -32.00 8.72
C PRO A 400 -0.56 -31.00 7.57
N SER A 401 0.60 -30.47 7.16
CA SER A 401 0.75 -29.73 5.91
C SER A 401 0.41 -30.67 4.76
N ILE A 402 -0.76 -30.48 4.14
CA ILE A 402 -1.16 -31.21 2.94
C ILE A 402 -0.16 -30.82 1.83
N PRO A 403 0.50 -31.78 1.16
CA PRO A 403 1.33 -31.48 0.00
C PRO A 403 0.46 -30.80 -1.06
N VAL A 404 0.74 -29.54 -1.34
CA VAL A 404 0.00 -28.75 -2.33
C VAL A 404 0.41 -29.25 -3.70
N SER A 405 -0.53 -29.79 -4.49
CA SER A 405 -0.26 -30.11 -5.89
C SER A 405 0.03 -28.83 -6.67
N GLU A 406 0.80 -28.92 -7.76
CA GLU A 406 1.13 -27.77 -8.60
C GLU A 406 -0.13 -27.02 -9.08
N ALA A 407 -1.19 -27.77 -9.41
CA ALA A 407 -2.50 -27.22 -9.77
C ALA A 407 -3.18 -26.47 -8.60
N SER A 408 -3.11 -26.99 -7.37
CA SER A 408 -3.64 -26.33 -6.16
C SER A 408 -2.90 -25.02 -5.86
N MET A 409 -1.60 -24.97 -6.16
CA MET A 409 -0.76 -23.77 -6.01
C MET A 409 -1.23 -22.65 -6.95
N VAL A 410 -1.51 -22.97 -8.22
CA VAL A 410 -1.97 -22.01 -9.23
C VAL A 410 -3.31 -21.38 -8.83
N SER A 411 -4.29 -22.19 -8.42
CA SER A 411 -5.59 -21.67 -7.96
C SER A 411 -5.44 -20.79 -6.71
N SER A 412 -4.56 -21.16 -5.77
CA SER A 412 -4.31 -20.39 -4.55
C SER A 412 -3.65 -19.04 -4.84
N ILE A 413 -2.70 -18.98 -5.77
CA ILE A 413 -2.07 -17.74 -6.24
C ILE A 413 -3.09 -16.84 -6.95
N ALA A 414 -3.92 -17.42 -7.82
CA ALA A 414 -4.97 -16.69 -8.52
C ALA A 414 -5.98 -16.09 -7.52
N TYR A 415 -6.41 -16.86 -6.52
CA TYR A 415 -7.29 -16.38 -5.45
C TYR A 415 -6.65 -15.24 -4.64
N CYS A 416 -5.38 -15.38 -4.23
CA CYS A 416 -4.65 -14.30 -3.53
C CYS A 416 -4.58 -13.00 -4.36
N SER A 417 -4.56 -13.09 -5.69
CA SER A 417 -4.49 -11.94 -6.59
C SER A 417 -5.76 -11.07 -6.61
N LEU A 418 -6.87 -11.59 -6.05
CA LEU A 418 -8.12 -10.86 -5.85
C LEU A 418 -8.04 -9.85 -4.69
N PHE A 419 -7.11 -10.04 -3.75
CA PHE A 419 -6.96 -9.19 -2.57
C PHE A 419 -5.86 -8.14 -2.75
N PRO A 420 -6.07 -6.88 -2.29
CA PRO A 420 -7.35 -6.29 -1.88
C PRO A 420 -8.28 -6.09 -3.07
N LYS A 421 -9.57 -5.80 -2.80
CA LYS A 421 -10.58 -5.52 -3.84
C LYS A 421 -10.07 -4.39 -4.73
N LYS A 422 -10.03 -4.65 -6.04
CA LYS A 422 -9.65 -3.65 -7.04
C LYS A 422 -10.89 -2.87 -7.44
N VAL A 423 -11.00 -1.63 -6.99
CA VAL A 423 -12.03 -0.73 -7.51
C VAL A 423 -11.68 -0.31 -8.92
N ALA A 424 -12.61 -0.56 -9.85
CA ALA A 424 -12.48 -0.10 -11.23
C ALA A 424 -12.25 1.41 -11.24
N LYS A 425 -11.16 1.85 -11.87
CA LYS A 425 -10.88 3.29 -12.00
C LYS A 425 -12.02 3.90 -12.82
N LYS A 426 -12.69 4.91 -12.26
CA LYS A 426 -13.61 5.76 -13.02
C LYS A 426 -12.84 6.29 -14.23
N LYS A 427 -13.40 6.15 -15.44
CA LYS A 427 -12.80 6.71 -16.66
C LYS A 427 -12.50 8.19 -16.39
N ALA A 428 -11.27 8.63 -16.70
CA ALA A 428 -10.90 10.03 -16.52
C ALA A 428 -11.92 10.92 -17.25
N ALA A 429 -12.31 12.04 -16.63
CA ALA A 429 -13.17 12.99 -17.29
C ALA A 429 -12.45 13.49 -18.55
N GLU A 430 -13.11 13.37 -19.69
CA GLU A 430 -12.63 13.93 -20.96
C GLU A 430 -13.09 15.39 -20.98
N ASP A 431 -12.14 16.32 -20.81
CA ASP A 431 -12.40 17.76 -20.92
C ASP A 431 -12.07 18.22 -22.35
N GLU A 432 -13.05 18.81 -23.04
CA GLU A 432 -12.82 19.48 -24.31
C GLU A 432 -12.31 20.91 -24.07
N CYS A 433 -11.16 21.25 -24.64
CA CYS A 433 -10.57 22.58 -24.54
C CYS A 433 -10.37 23.20 -25.93
N VAL A 434 -10.79 24.45 -26.10
CA VAL A 434 -10.52 25.24 -27.31
C VAL A 434 -9.13 25.87 -27.17
N VAL A 435 -8.20 25.49 -28.03
CA VAL A 435 -6.87 26.10 -28.12
C VAL A 435 -6.86 27.14 -29.22
N CYS A 436 -6.50 28.39 -28.88
CA CYS A 436 -6.34 29.46 -29.87
C CYS A 436 -4.92 29.39 -30.46
N ILE A 437 -4.83 29.18 -31.77
CA ILE A 437 -3.57 29.22 -32.52
C ILE A 437 -3.50 30.56 -33.23
N ILE A 438 -2.41 31.31 -33.02
CA ILE A 438 -2.18 32.61 -33.67
C ILE A 438 -1.24 32.40 -34.85
N GLU A 439 -1.69 32.78 -36.04
CA GLU A 439 -0.90 32.81 -37.27
C GLU A 439 -0.45 34.25 -37.55
N ALA A 440 0.84 34.47 -37.76
CA ALA A 440 1.39 35.72 -38.25
C ALA A 440 1.72 35.58 -39.75
N CYS A 441 1.01 36.32 -40.59
CA CYS A 441 1.24 36.34 -42.04
C CYS A 441 2.10 37.55 -42.44
N SER A 442 3.20 37.30 -43.14
CA SER A 442 3.99 38.35 -43.78
C SER A 442 3.35 38.78 -45.11
N SER A 443 3.56 40.03 -45.51
CA SER A 443 3.14 40.57 -46.82
C SER A 443 3.73 39.82 -48.02
N ALA A 444 4.76 38.99 -47.81
CA ALA A 444 5.34 38.10 -48.81
C ALA A 444 4.71 36.69 -48.87
N GLY A 445 3.60 36.45 -48.16
CA GLY A 445 2.86 35.18 -48.19
C GLY A 445 3.43 34.06 -47.31
N GLN A 446 4.44 34.34 -46.48
CA GLN A 446 4.94 33.39 -45.49
C GLN A 446 4.14 33.49 -44.19
N SER A 447 3.61 32.36 -43.70
CA SER A 447 2.95 32.29 -42.40
C SER A 447 3.83 31.64 -41.33
N LYS A 448 3.73 32.16 -40.10
CA LYS A 448 4.39 31.63 -38.92
C LYS A 448 3.37 31.41 -37.81
N TRP A 449 3.35 30.21 -37.25
CA TRP A 449 2.45 29.83 -36.17
C TRP A 449 3.13 30.05 -34.81
N LEU A 450 2.42 30.66 -33.86
CA LEU A 450 2.96 30.91 -32.53
C LEU A 450 2.59 29.78 -31.55
N ILE A 451 3.29 28.65 -31.66
CA ILE A 451 3.14 27.48 -30.78
C ILE A 451 4.52 26.92 -30.45
N GLU A 452 4.80 26.71 -29.16
CA GLU A 452 6.07 26.15 -28.69
C GLU A 452 5.83 24.72 -28.19
N GLN A 453 6.59 23.76 -28.71
CA GLN A 453 6.54 22.37 -28.24
C GLN A 453 7.40 22.24 -26.99
N ARG A 454 6.83 21.70 -25.91
CA ARG A 454 7.61 21.43 -24.70
C ARG A 454 8.71 20.38 -24.98
N PRO A 455 9.83 20.43 -24.25
CA PRO A 455 10.89 19.43 -24.37
C PRO A 455 10.34 18.00 -24.35
N ALA A 456 10.97 17.11 -25.13
CA ALA A 456 10.53 15.71 -25.30
C ALA A 456 10.58 14.87 -24.00
N LYS A 457 11.08 15.42 -22.90
CA LYS A 457 11.18 14.75 -21.59
C LYS A 457 10.71 15.69 -20.49
N GLY A 458 9.85 15.18 -19.60
CA GLY A 458 9.28 15.93 -18.48
C GLY A 458 7.78 15.70 -18.30
N LEU A 459 7.20 16.23 -17.21
CA LEU A 459 5.75 16.25 -17.06
C LEU A 459 5.17 17.18 -18.15
N LEU A 460 4.21 16.67 -18.91
CA LEU A 460 3.66 17.34 -20.10
C LEU A 460 4.66 17.43 -21.29
N ALA A 461 5.56 16.46 -21.41
CA ALA A 461 6.48 16.36 -22.55
C ALA A 461 5.72 16.36 -23.88
N SER A 462 6.32 17.01 -24.89
CA SER A 462 5.81 17.09 -26.27
C SER A 462 4.44 17.78 -26.45
N LEU A 463 3.85 18.33 -25.39
CA LEU A 463 2.65 19.16 -25.47
C LEU A 463 2.99 20.55 -26.02
N TRP A 464 2.12 21.06 -26.87
CA TRP A 464 2.22 22.39 -27.47
C TRP A 464 1.55 23.42 -26.56
N TYR A 465 2.19 24.57 -26.33
CA TYR A 465 1.64 25.66 -25.52
C TYR A 465 1.90 27.04 -26.14
N VAL A 466 1.10 28.01 -25.71
CA VAL A 466 1.22 29.42 -26.12
C VAL A 466 2.13 30.16 -25.14
N ARG A 467 3.12 30.87 -25.66
CA ARG A 467 4.14 31.58 -24.86
C ARG A 467 3.52 32.79 -24.13
N GLN A 468 3.57 32.80 -22.81
CA GLN A 468 2.95 33.84 -21.97
C GLN A 468 3.57 35.25 -22.17
N ALA A 469 4.81 35.33 -22.67
CA ALA A 469 5.52 36.59 -22.93
C ALA A 469 4.89 37.46 -24.05
N PHE A 470 4.06 36.90 -24.93
CA PHE A 470 3.39 37.67 -25.98
C PHE A 470 2.14 38.42 -25.50
N ALA A 471 1.55 38.04 -24.36
CA ALA A 471 0.39 38.73 -23.80
C ALA A 471 0.71 40.20 -23.42
N ASN A 472 1.97 40.51 -23.13
CA ASN A 472 2.43 41.86 -22.77
C ASN A 472 2.97 42.66 -23.98
N MET A 473 3.10 42.06 -25.16
CA MET A 473 3.68 42.70 -26.35
C MET A 473 2.61 43.20 -27.34
N LEU A 474 1.34 42.88 -27.09
CA LEU A 474 0.20 43.40 -27.85
C LEU A 474 -0.27 44.75 -27.28
N THR A 475 0.61 45.75 -27.30
CA THR A 475 0.19 47.14 -27.18
C THR A 475 -0.50 47.57 -28.48
N TRP A 476 -1.79 47.86 -28.36
CA TRP A 476 -2.67 48.35 -29.43
C TRP A 476 -2.11 49.63 -30.07
N THR A 477 -1.77 49.56 -31.36
CA THR A 477 -1.76 50.74 -32.23
C THR A 477 -2.85 50.56 -33.28
N ARG A 478 -3.84 51.45 -33.24
CA ARG A 478 -4.85 51.62 -34.29
C ARG A 478 -4.13 51.87 -35.61
N ASN A 479 -3.92 50.82 -36.39
CA ASN A 479 -4.07 50.77 -37.84
C ASN A 479 -3.62 49.39 -38.33
N SER A 480 -4.54 48.72 -39.04
CA SER A 480 -4.23 47.64 -39.98
C SER A 480 -3.82 46.28 -39.38
N VAL A 481 -4.67 45.68 -38.55
CA VAL A 481 -4.72 44.21 -38.45
C VAL A 481 -6.17 43.77 -38.65
N GLN A 482 -6.48 43.25 -39.83
CA GLN A 482 -7.72 42.50 -40.02
C GLN A 482 -7.58 41.18 -39.27
N ILE A 483 -8.26 41.06 -38.13
CA ILE A 483 -8.50 39.78 -37.49
C ILE A 483 -9.55 39.05 -38.33
N ARG A 484 -9.11 38.13 -39.20
CA ARG A 484 -10.02 37.12 -39.74
C ARG A 484 -10.24 36.07 -38.65
N LEU A 485 -11.35 36.20 -37.92
CA LEU A 485 -11.94 35.10 -37.16
C LEU A 485 -12.52 34.10 -38.17
N GLY A 486 -11.66 33.23 -38.69
CA GLY A 486 -12.06 32.08 -39.48
C GLY A 486 -12.08 30.85 -38.60
N VAL A 487 -13.26 30.46 -38.11
CA VAL A 487 -13.49 29.07 -37.73
C VAL A 487 -13.77 28.33 -39.03
N GLN A 488 -12.83 27.48 -39.48
CA GLN A 488 -13.12 26.48 -40.49
C GLN A 488 -12.47 25.15 -40.09
N LEU A 489 -13.30 24.32 -39.43
CA LEU A 489 -13.08 22.91 -39.16
C LEU A 489 -13.20 22.12 -40.47
N SER A 490 -12.09 21.98 -41.19
CA SER A 490 -11.96 20.98 -42.26
C SER A 490 -10.47 20.74 -42.55
N GLY A 491 -9.82 19.90 -41.74
CA GLY A 491 -8.40 19.61 -41.93
C GLY A 491 -7.73 18.74 -40.86
N LEU A 492 -8.48 18.09 -39.99
CA LEU A 492 -7.96 17.11 -39.02
C LEU A 492 -8.40 15.68 -39.37
N ARG A 493 -8.69 15.43 -40.66
CA ARG A 493 -8.89 14.09 -41.21
C ARG A 493 -7.61 13.42 -41.73
N ASP A 494 -6.49 14.15 -41.80
CA ASP A 494 -5.25 13.62 -42.41
C ASP A 494 -4.11 13.35 -41.41
N TYR A 495 -4.41 13.25 -40.10
CA TYR A 495 -3.40 12.81 -39.10
C TYR A 495 -3.84 11.60 -38.26
N VAL A 496 -4.73 10.79 -38.83
CA VAL A 496 -4.90 9.36 -38.51
C VAL A 496 -4.97 8.63 -39.85
N SER A 497 -4.05 7.67 -40.09
CA SER A 497 -3.77 6.91 -41.33
C SER A 497 -3.01 7.72 -42.41
N ASP A 498 -1.88 7.32 -42.98
CA ASP A 498 -1.22 6.01 -43.11
C ASP A 498 0.31 6.16 -43.34
N SER A 499 1.05 5.15 -42.84
CA SER A 499 2.31 4.57 -43.35
C SER A 499 3.60 5.41 -43.48
N TYR A 500 4.59 5.14 -42.61
CA TYR A 500 5.63 4.12 -42.82
C TYR A 500 6.20 3.62 -41.48
#